data_AF-A0A849E2C0-F1
#
_entry.id   AF-A0A849E2C0-F1
#
_cell.length_a   1.000
_cell.length_b   1.000
_cell.length_c   1.000
_cell.angle_alpha   90.00
_cell.angle_beta   90.00
_cell.angle_gamma   90.00
#
_symmetry.space_group_name_H-M   'P 1'
#
loop_
_entity.id
_entity.type
_entity.pdbx_description
1 polymer ?
#
loop_
_entity_poly.entity_id
_entity_poly.type
_entity_poly.pdbx_seq_one_letter_code
_entity_poly.pdbx_strand_id
1 'polypeptide(L)'
;LDDSELLTLFLWDEQTFKNNTAGSAIYRIGYERWQRNISVALGNADFSAQILEALKGKVSNSSALVKEHIEWAIKQQEGKRALKAQNADTLTNKLIRTVYKVLPRDA
;
A
#
# COMPACT_ATOMS: atom_id res chain seq x y z
N LEU A 1 0.17 6.63 -12.51
CA LEU A 1 1.15 6.89 -11.44
C LEU A 1 1.73 5.56 -11.05
N ASP A 2 3.05 5.50 -10.99
CA ASP A 2 3.76 4.34 -10.43
C ASP A 2 3.64 4.36 -8.90
N ASP A 3 3.69 3.19 -8.25
CA ASP A 3 3.59 3.06 -6.79
C ASP A 3 4.74 3.78 -6.08
N SER A 4 5.93 3.80 -6.72
CA SER A 4 7.13 4.50 -6.23
C SER A 4 6.95 6.03 -6.22
N GLU A 5 6.34 6.56 -7.27
CA GLU A 5 6.00 7.98 -7.41
C GLU A 5 4.93 8.38 -6.39
N LEU A 6 3.89 7.55 -6.22
CA LEU A 6 2.83 7.79 -5.27
C LEU A 6 3.34 7.79 -3.81
N LEU A 7 4.28 6.89 -3.50
CA LEU A 7 4.94 6.85 -2.19
C LEU A 7 5.77 8.13 -1.95
N THR A 8 6.48 8.60 -2.96
CA THR A 8 7.26 9.84 -2.89
C THR A 8 6.36 11.04 -2.59
N LEU A 9 5.24 11.16 -3.32
CA LEU A 9 4.23 12.18 -3.06
C LEU A 9 3.64 12.04 -1.66
N PHE A 10 3.35 10.82 -1.22
CA PHE A 10 2.83 10.59 0.12
C PHE A 10 3.79 11.09 1.20
N LEU A 11 5.11 10.98 1.01
CA LEU A 11 6.11 11.36 2.00
C LEU A 11 6.36 12.87 2.09
N TRP A 12 5.83 13.69 1.18
CA TRP A 12 5.97 15.13 1.31
C TRP A 12 5.33 15.64 2.60
N ASP A 13 5.97 16.62 3.19
CA ASP A 13 5.39 17.48 4.21
C ASP A 13 4.57 18.61 3.58
N GLU A 14 3.90 19.39 4.43
CA GLU A 14 3.05 20.48 3.98
C GLU A 14 3.85 21.56 3.24
N GLN A 15 5.08 21.84 3.66
CA GLN A 15 5.92 22.85 3.04
C GLN A 15 6.33 22.44 1.62
N THR A 16 6.74 21.19 1.44
CA THR A 16 7.08 20.60 0.15
C THR A 16 5.87 20.59 -0.78
N PHE A 17 4.70 20.22 -0.27
CA PHE A 17 3.45 20.33 -1.02
C PHE A 17 3.17 21.75 -1.49
N LYS A 18 3.27 22.74 -0.60
CA LYS A 18 3.03 24.16 -0.95
C LYS A 18 3.98 24.63 -2.04
N ASN A 19 5.27 24.36 -1.88
CA ASN A 19 6.30 24.79 -2.83
C ASN A 19 6.11 24.17 -4.22
N ASN A 20 5.76 22.88 -4.28
CA ASN A 20 5.64 22.16 -5.55
C ASN A 20 4.27 22.29 -6.23
N THR A 21 3.22 22.69 -5.50
CA THR A 21 1.87 22.78 -6.07
C THR A 21 1.35 24.20 -6.21
N ALA A 22 2.06 25.23 -5.73
CA ALA A 22 1.65 26.63 -5.80
C ALA A 22 1.11 27.02 -7.19
N GLY A 23 -0.04 27.70 -7.21
CA GLY A 23 -0.71 28.13 -8.44
C GLY A 23 -1.46 27.03 -9.21
N SER A 24 -1.31 25.75 -8.84
CA SER A 24 -2.04 24.64 -9.46
C SER A 24 -3.46 24.45 -8.90
N ALA A 25 -4.26 23.63 -9.60
CA ALA A 25 -5.55 23.18 -9.07
C ALA A 25 -5.41 22.33 -7.79
N ILE A 26 -4.31 21.59 -7.65
CA ILE A 26 -4.03 20.75 -6.47
C ILE A 26 -3.79 21.62 -5.23
N TYR A 27 -3.14 22.78 -5.37
CA TYR A 27 -2.96 23.69 -4.23
C TYR A 27 -4.29 24.13 -3.62
N ARG A 28 -5.33 24.33 -4.45
CA ARG A 28 -6.65 24.79 -4.01
C ARG A 28 -7.41 23.79 -3.14
N ILE A 29 -7.12 22.48 -3.23
CA ILE A 29 -7.78 21.48 -2.38
C ILE A 29 -7.16 21.38 -0.98
N GLY A 30 -5.94 21.92 -0.82
CA GLY A 30 -5.20 21.88 0.43
C GLY A 30 -4.51 20.55 0.74
N TYR A 31 -3.51 20.62 1.60
CA TYR A 31 -2.61 19.51 1.93
C TYR A 31 -3.33 18.31 2.57
N GLU A 32 -4.28 18.53 3.49
CA GLU A 32 -4.98 17.44 4.15
C GLU A 32 -5.84 16.61 3.19
N ARG A 33 -6.62 17.27 2.32
CA ARG A 33 -7.45 16.56 1.32
C ARG A 33 -6.59 15.86 0.29
N TRP A 34 -5.44 16.44 -0.05
CA TRP A 34 -4.45 15.82 -0.89
C TRP A 34 -3.85 14.54 -0.26
N GLN A 35 -3.39 14.63 0.99
CA GLN A 35 -2.88 13.48 1.76
C GLN A 35 -3.93 12.37 1.92
N ARG A 36 -5.19 12.74 2.18
CA ARG A 36 -6.31 11.80 2.19
C ARG A 36 -6.42 11.04 0.87
N ASN A 37 -6.40 11.75 -0.26
CA ASN A 37 -6.52 11.13 -1.58
C ASN A 37 -5.36 10.18 -1.88
N ILE A 38 -4.13 10.57 -1.54
CA ILE A 38 -2.96 9.71 -1.71
C ILE A 38 -3.06 8.47 -0.82
N SER A 39 -3.51 8.62 0.43
CA SER A 39 -3.70 7.48 1.34
C SER A 39 -4.65 6.45 0.74
N VAL A 40 -5.78 6.89 0.16
CA VAL A 40 -6.73 6.01 -0.54
C VAL A 40 -6.08 5.34 -1.75
N ALA A 41 -5.32 6.09 -2.55
CA ALA A 41 -4.61 5.52 -3.70
C ALA A 41 -3.60 4.44 -3.29
N LEU A 42 -2.83 4.66 -2.22
CA LEU A 42 -1.90 3.68 -1.65
C LEU A 42 -2.62 2.44 -1.09
N GLY A 43 -3.79 2.62 -0.49
CA GLY A 43 -4.64 1.50 -0.07
C GLY A 43 -5.15 0.67 -1.25
N ASN A 44 -5.34 1.28 -2.42
CA ASN A 44 -5.77 0.61 -3.65
C ASN A 44 -4.63 -0.07 -4.42
N ALA A 45 -3.40 0.42 -4.31
CA ALA A 45 -2.19 -0.15 -4.94
C ALA A 45 -1.95 -1.62 -4.57
N ASP A 46 -1.15 -2.34 -5.35
CA ASP A 46 -0.78 -3.72 -5.03
C ASP A 46 -0.07 -3.81 -3.66
N PHE A 47 -0.01 -5.02 -3.09
CA PHE A 47 0.70 -5.18 -1.83
C PHE A 47 2.17 -4.79 -1.98
N SER A 48 2.60 -3.84 -1.16
CA SER A 48 3.98 -3.39 -1.02
C SER A 48 4.32 -3.16 0.45
N ALA A 49 5.41 -3.78 0.91
CA ALA A 49 5.91 -3.57 2.26
C ALA A 49 6.31 -2.10 2.49
N GLN A 50 6.87 -1.43 1.48
CA GLN A 50 7.26 -0.03 1.58
C GLN A 50 6.06 0.90 1.77
N ILE A 51 4.94 0.62 1.07
CA ILE A 51 3.68 1.37 1.25
C ILE A 51 3.17 1.18 2.69
N LEU A 52 3.15 -0.07 3.17
CA LEU A 52 2.67 -0.38 4.52
C LEU A 52 3.49 0.34 5.62
N GLU A 53 4.82 0.32 5.51
CA GLU A 53 5.69 0.99 6.47
C GLU A 53 5.54 2.51 6.43
N ALA A 54 5.44 3.12 5.23
CA ALA A 54 5.23 4.56 5.12
C ALA A 54 3.89 4.99 5.71
N LEU A 55 2.81 4.25 5.46
CA LEU A 55 1.50 4.51 6.04
C LEU A 55 1.57 4.47 7.58
N LYS A 56 2.17 3.41 8.15
CA LYS A 56 2.34 3.25 9.60
C LYS A 56 3.14 4.40 10.22
N GLY A 57 4.23 4.81 9.57
CA GLY A 57 5.06 5.93 10.03
C GLY A 57 4.34 7.28 10.07
N LYS A 58 3.28 7.47 9.27
CA LYS A 58 2.58 8.75 9.16
C LYS A 58 1.34 8.88 10.05
N VAL A 59 0.84 7.80 10.64
CA VAL A 59 -0.37 7.77 11.48
C VAL A 59 -0.32 8.81 12.61
N SER A 60 0.79 8.88 13.35
CA SER A 60 0.89 9.72 14.56
C SER A 60 0.91 11.22 14.29
N ASN A 61 1.39 11.62 13.11
CA ASN A 61 1.60 13.03 12.74
C ASN A 61 0.53 13.55 11.78
N SER A 62 -0.56 12.79 11.58
CA SER A 62 -1.64 13.13 10.67
C SER A 62 -2.86 13.66 11.42
N SER A 63 -3.61 14.56 10.79
CA SER A 63 -4.88 15.02 11.34
C SER A 63 -5.92 13.88 11.39
N ALA A 64 -6.97 14.05 12.19
CA ALA A 64 -8.01 13.03 12.36
C ALA A 64 -8.60 12.56 11.02
N LEU A 65 -8.86 13.50 10.09
CA LEU A 65 -9.39 13.21 8.76
C LEU A 65 -8.44 12.33 7.94
N VAL A 66 -7.14 12.65 7.95
CA VAL A 66 -6.15 11.88 7.18
C VAL A 66 -5.88 10.53 7.85
N LYS A 67 -5.83 10.50 9.18
CA LYS A 67 -5.56 9.31 9.98
C LYS A 67 -6.54 8.18 9.70
N GLU A 68 -7.84 8.47 9.63
CA GLU A 68 -8.86 7.47 9.27
C GLU A 68 -8.56 6.80 7.93
N HIS A 69 -8.12 7.57 6.94
CA HIS A 69 -7.84 7.06 5.61
C HIS A 69 -6.51 6.30 5.54
N ILE A 70 -5.51 6.71 6.34
CA ILE A 70 -4.27 5.94 6.51
C ILE A 70 -4.57 4.58 7.15
N GLU A 71 -5.37 4.54 8.21
CA GLU A 71 -5.75 3.29 8.88
C GLU A 71 -6.54 2.36 7.96
N TRP A 72 -7.45 2.91 7.13
CA TRP A 72 -8.11 2.15 6.09
C TRP A 72 -7.10 1.58 5.08
N ALA A 73 -6.16 2.39 4.59
CA ALA A 73 -5.16 1.95 3.62
C ALA A 73 -4.24 0.86 4.17
N ILE A 74 -3.86 0.94 5.46
CA ILE A 74 -3.11 -0.10 6.17
C ILE A 74 -3.88 -1.42 6.14
N LYS A 75 -5.17 -1.42 6.49
CA LYS A 75 -6.01 -2.63 6.48
C LYS A 75 -6.07 -3.26 5.09
N GLN A 76 -6.18 -2.44 4.03
CA GLN A 76 -6.18 -2.94 2.66
C GLN A 76 -4.85 -3.61 2.28
N GLN A 77 -3.72 -2.98 2.63
CA GLN A 77 -2.38 -3.52 2.38
C GLN A 77 -2.13 -4.83 3.15
N GLU A 78 -2.55 -4.91 4.42
CA GLU A 78 -2.44 -6.12 5.23
C GLU A 78 -3.33 -7.25 4.72
N GLY A 79 -4.56 -6.94 4.28
CA GLY A 79 -5.45 -7.90 3.62
C GLY A 79 -4.81 -8.47 2.35
N LYS A 80 -4.21 -7.63 1.51
CA LYS A 80 -3.50 -8.07 0.29
C LYS A 80 -2.26 -8.91 0.61
N ARG A 81 -1.52 -8.59 1.68
CA ARG A 81 -0.40 -9.41 2.18
C ARG A 81 -0.89 -10.82 2.54
N ALA A 82 -1.99 -10.91 3.29
CA ALA A 82 -2.56 -12.19 3.70
C ALA A 82 -3.04 -13.01 2.48
N LEU A 83 -3.70 -12.38 1.51
CA LEU A 83 -4.12 -13.04 0.26
C LEU A 83 -2.93 -13.56 -0.55
N LYS A 84 -1.85 -12.76 -0.68
CA LYS A 84 -0.61 -13.22 -1.36
C LYS A 84 0.01 -14.43 -0.64
N ALA A 85 0.05 -14.44 0.69
CA ALA A 85 0.56 -15.56 1.46
C ALA A 85 -0.29 -16.84 1.26
N GLN A 86 -1.62 -16.74 1.38
CA GLN A 86 -2.53 -17.87 1.16
C GLN A 86 -2.43 -18.47 -0.24
N ASN A 87 -2.27 -17.62 -1.26
CA ASN A 87 -2.09 -18.08 -2.63
C ASN A 87 -0.75 -18.82 -2.82
N ALA A 88 0.33 -18.33 -2.19
CA ALA A 88 1.63 -19.00 -2.21
C ALA A 88 1.57 -20.39 -1.54
N ASP A 89 0.89 -20.50 -0.40
CA ASP A 89 0.69 -21.78 0.30
C ASP A 89 -0.09 -22.77 -0.57
N THR A 90 -1.16 -22.31 -1.24
CA THR A 90 -1.97 -23.14 -2.13
C THR A 90 -1.17 -23.65 -3.33
N LEU A 91 -0.34 -22.80 -3.94
CA LEU A 91 0.54 -23.18 -5.05
C LEU A 91 1.60 -24.19 -4.60
N THR A 92 2.21 -23.96 -3.43
CA THR A 92 3.18 -24.88 -2.82
C THR A 92 2.56 -26.24 -2.56
N ASN A 93 1.38 -26.28 -1.95
CA ASN A 93 0.64 -27.51 -1.69
C ASN A 93 0.25 -28.26 -2.99
N LYS A 94 -0.17 -27.52 -4.03
CA LYS A 94 -0.44 -28.10 -5.35
C LYS A 94 0.82 -28.70 -5.97
N LEU A 95 1.96 -28.00 -5.89
CA LEU A 95 3.23 -28.49 -6.42
C LEU A 95 3.68 -29.76 -5.69
N ILE A 96 3.65 -29.76 -4.35
CA ILE A 96 3.96 -30.93 -3.52
C ILE A 96 3.10 -32.13 -3.94
N ARG A 97 1.77 -31.94 -4.08
CA ARG A 97 0.86 -33.02 -4.50
C ARG A 97 1.17 -33.55 -5.90
N THR A 98 1.57 -32.69 -6.82
CA THR A 98 1.95 -33.10 -8.18
C THR A 98 3.24 -33.90 -8.17
N VAL A 99 4.27 -33.45 -7.44
CA VAL A 99 5.55 -34.16 -7.31
C VAL A 99 5.33 -35.57 -6.73
N TYR A 100 4.53 -35.70 -5.67
CA TYR A 100 4.20 -37.01 -5.08
C TYR A 100 3.40 -37.95 -6.00
N LYS A 101 2.71 -37.45 -7.02
CA LYS A 101 1.99 -38.29 -7.99
C LYS A 101 2.86 -38.78 -9.14
N VAL A 102 3.93 -38.05 -9.47
CA VAL A 102 4.79 -38.30 -10.63
C VAL A 102 6.06 -39.08 -10.25
N LEU A 103 6.46 -39.04 -8.98
CA LEU A 103 7.48 -39.96 -8.45
C LEU A 103 6.95 -41.40 -8.52
N PRO A 104 7.68 -42.34 -9.15
CA PRO A 104 7.38 -43.75 -8.99
C PRO A 104 7.43 -44.04 -7.49
N ARG A 105 6.43 -44.75 -6.98
CA ARG A 105 6.58 -45.42 -5.68
C ARG A 105 7.60 -46.53 -5.91
N ASP A 106 8.88 -46.19 -5.89
CA ASP A 106 9.94 -47.18 -5.98
C ASP A 106 9.85 -48.08 -4.74
N ALA A 107 9.50 -49.34 -5.04
CA ALA A 107 9.77 -50.61 -4.34
C ALA A 107 9.50 -50.71 -2.83
#